data_AF-A0A9P8ADJ7-F1
#
_entry.id   AF-A0A9P8ADJ7-F1
#
_cell.length_a   1.000
_cell.length_b   1.000
_cell.length_c   1.000
_cell.angle_alpha   90.00
_cell.angle_beta   90.00
_cell.angle_gamma   90.00
#
_symmetry.space_group_name_H-M   'P 1'
#
loop_
_entity.id
_entity.type
_entity.pdbx_description
1 polymer ?
#
loop_
_entity_poly.entity_id
_entity_poly.type
_entity_poly.pdbx_seq_one_letter_code
_entity_poly.pdbx_strand_id
1 'polypeptide(L)'
;MSDSSSTSNGPEIKGNLTEAQKRRAIQVFQHFIGTPDTSFGAEIGRNLKLVEIAVMDSSDRSEWAVEQEGFSWNEGDGSYKPFGGKKTRDEKKKTHFSLSVKDAVARTICEIDVTRNMCNIYGTLHGGCAAYMIDPCSVSALVALGMVMGIDGTGVSQSMMIQWHKPATLGTKLKIISTTVCLDGHIRTARSELRDRVNNTLYVSATHSTINKSPPSRMKVESKL
;
A
#
# COMPACT_ATOMS: atom_id res chain seq x y z
N MET A 1 1.81 41.39 -19.14
CA MET A 1 1.38 40.05 -19.59
C MET A 1 1.87 39.06 -18.55
N SER A 2 1.02 38.75 -17.59
CA SER A 2 1.27 37.81 -16.50
C SER A 2 1.01 36.41 -17.02
N ASP A 3 2.07 35.63 -17.23
CA ASP A 3 1.95 34.25 -17.66
C ASP A 3 1.74 33.37 -16.43
N SER A 4 0.51 32.87 -16.31
CA SER A 4 0.07 31.92 -15.30
C SER A 4 0.66 30.55 -15.63
N SER A 5 1.72 30.16 -14.94
CA SER A 5 2.23 28.79 -14.98
C SER A 5 1.24 27.86 -14.27
N SER A 6 0.48 27.13 -15.07
CA SER A 6 -0.41 26.07 -14.63
C SER A 6 0.39 25.00 -13.90
N THR A 7 0.19 24.90 -12.59
CA THR A 7 0.56 23.71 -11.81
C THR A 7 -0.27 22.56 -12.33
N SER A 8 0.33 21.66 -13.10
CA SER A 8 -0.31 20.43 -13.52
C SER A 8 -0.66 19.60 -12.28
N ASN A 9 -1.94 19.57 -11.94
CA ASN A 9 -2.51 18.73 -10.89
C ASN A 9 -2.35 17.26 -11.32
N GLY A 10 -1.26 16.63 -10.89
CA GLY A 10 -1.16 15.18 -10.85
C GLY A 10 -2.27 14.59 -9.96
N PRO A 11 -2.55 13.27 -10.08
CA PRO A 11 -3.57 12.64 -9.25
C PRO A 11 -3.27 12.87 -7.76
N GLU A 12 -4.25 13.41 -7.03
CA GLU A 12 -4.13 13.71 -5.60
C GLU A 12 -4.01 12.41 -4.81
N ILE A 13 -2.85 12.20 -4.19
CA ILE A 13 -2.63 11.06 -3.30
C ILE A 13 -3.23 11.37 -1.93
N LYS A 14 -4.11 10.49 -1.47
CA LYS A 14 -4.76 10.59 -0.16
C LYS A 14 -3.78 10.28 0.97
N GLY A 15 -4.14 10.71 2.18
CA GLY A 15 -3.42 10.39 3.41
C GLY A 15 -2.69 11.58 4.02
N ASN A 16 -2.00 11.33 5.13
CA ASN A 16 -1.60 12.36 6.10
C ASN A 16 -0.14 12.82 6.00
N LEU A 17 0.61 12.35 5.00
CA LEU A 17 1.96 12.85 4.71
C LEU A 17 1.91 14.22 4.02
N THR A 18 3.00 14.98 4.11
CA THR A 18 3.15 16.22 3.34
C THR A 18 3.24 15.91 1.83
N GLU A 19 2.82 16.86 0.98
CA GLU A 19 2.89 16.69 -0.48
C GLU A 19 4.32 16.41 -0.98
N ALA A 20 5.33 17.01 -0.34
CA ALA A 20 6.74 16.72 -0.65
C ALA A 20 7.11 15.26 -0.35
N GLN A 21 6.67 14.73 0.80
CA GLN A 21 6.90 13.33 1.14
C GLN A 21 6.12 12.38 0.21
N LYS A 22 4.86 12.68 -0.11
CA LYS A 22 4.07 11.90 -1.07
C LYS A 22 4.76 11.85 -2.44
N ARG A 23 5.22 13.00 -2.96
CA ARG A 23 5.94 13.08 -4.23
C ARG A 23 7.22 12.23 -4.22
N ARG A 24 7.98 12.28 -3.12
CA ARG A 24 9.20 11.47 -2.97
C ARG A 24 8.87 9.97 -2.91
N ALA A 25 7.82 9.58 -2.20
CA ALA A 25 7.36 8.18 -2.17
C ALA A 25 7.01 7.68 -3.57
N ILE A 26 6.27 8.48 -4.35
CA ILE A 26 5.91 8.16 -5.74
C ILE A 26 7.17 7.98 -6.58
N GLN A 27 8.13 8.89 -6.50
CA GLN A 27 9.37 8.79 -7.29
C GLN A 27 10.13 7.50 -6.98
N VAL A 28 10.24 7.13 -5.71
CA VAL A 28 10.86 5.87 -5.29
C VAL A 28 10.05 4.67 -5.78
N PHE A 29 8.72 4.70 -5.64
CA PHE A 29 7.83 3.64 -6.13
C PHE A 29 7.93 3.47 -7.66
N GLN A 30 7.93 4.58 -8.39
CA GLN A 30 8.13 4.62 -9.84
C GLN A 30 9.48 4.07 -10.26
N HIS A 31 10.53 4.30 -9.47
CA HIS A 31 11.85 3.71 -9.73
C HIS A 31 11.83 2.17 -9.63
N PHE A 32 11.06 1.60 -8.70
CA PHE A 32 10.93 0.14 -8.56
C PHE A 32 10.11 -0.52 -9.67
N ILE A 33 9.11 0.17 -10.19
CA ILE A 33 8.17 -0.37 -11.20
C ILE A 33 8.48 0.09 -12.63
N GLY A 34 9.31 1.12 -12.78
CA GLY A 34 9.66 1.75 -14.04
C GLY A 34 11.06 1.37 -14.49
N THR A 35 11.18 0.29 -15.26
CA THR A 35 12.38 0.04 -16.08
C THR A 35 12.14 0.54 -17.51
N PRO A 36 13.18 1.03 -18.22
CA PRO A 36 13.07 1.51 -19.61
C PRO A 36 12.66 0.42 -20.63
N ASP A 37 12.57 -0.84 -20.21
CA ASP A 37 12.39 -1.99 -21.10
C ASP A 37 10.91 -2.32 -21.38
N THR A 38 10.70 -3.06 -22.47
CA THR A 38 9.42 -3.64 -22.90
C THR A 38 9.03 -4.90 -22.11
N SER A 39 9.57 -5.09 -20.91
CA SER A 39 9.27 -6.28 -20.10
C SER A 39 7.83 -6.28 -19.61
N PHE A 40 7.26 -7.49 -19.44
CA PHE A 40 5.92 -7.66 -18.87
C PHE A 40 5.79 -6.97 -17.50
N GLY A 41 6.81 -7.10 -16.64
CA GLY A 41 6.84 -6.43 -15.34
C GLY A 41 6.71 -4.91 -15.48
N ALA A 42 7.50 -4.29 -16.35
CA ALA A 42 7.42 -2.84 -16.58
C ALA A 42 6.04 -2.38 -17.08
N GLU A 43 5.36 -3.18 -17.91
CA GLU A 43 3.99 -2.88 -18.35
C GLU A 43 3.00 -2.90 -17.19
N ILE A 44 3.02 -3.96 -16.36
CA ILE A 44 2.15 -4.06 -15.18
C ILE A 44 2.49 -2.95 -14.17
N GLY A 45 3.77 -2.68 -13.97
CA GLY A 45 4.29 -1.63 -13.11
C GLY A 45 3.74 -0.25 -13.45
N ARG A 46 3.74 0.12 -14.73
CA ARG A 46 3.15 1.39 -15.20
C ARG A 46 1.66 1.55 -14.90
N ASN A 47 0.94 0.44 -14.75
CA ASN A 47 -0.49 0.43 -14.45
C ASN A 47 -0.81 0.41 -12.95
N LEU A 48 0.19 0.17 -12.08
CA LEU A 48 0.04 0.27 -10.63
C LEU A 48 0.01 1.74 -10.18
N LYS A 49 -1.09 2.15 -9.57
CA LYS A 49 -1.29 3.53 -9.10
C LYS A 49 -1.24 3.59 -7.59
N LEU A 50 -0.21 4.20 -7.02
CA LEU A 50 -0.18 4.53 -5.60
C LEU A 50 -1.16 5.68 -5.32
N VAL A 51 -2.26 5.40 -4.60
CA VAL A 51 -3.37 6.36 -4.41
C VAL A 51 -3.50 6.87 -2.97
N GLU A 52 -2.90 6.17 -2.01
CA GLU A 52 -2.97 6.54 -0.59
C GLU A 52 -1.65 6.21 0.12
N ILE A 53 -1.20 7.14 0.98
CA ILE A 53 -0.05 6.96 1.86
C ILE A 53 -0.37 7.57 3.22
N ALA A 54 -0.41 6.75 4.26
CA ALA A 54 -0.68 7.19 5.61
C ALA A 54 0.30 6.58 6.62
N VAL A 55 0.68 7.37 7.62
CA VAL A 55 1.53 6.94 8.75
C VAL A 55 0.84 7.30 10.05
N MET A 56 0.69 6.36 10.97
CA MET A 56 0.00 6.53 12.24
C MET A 56 0.77 5.90 13.39
N ASP A 57 0.38 6.22 14.61
CA ASP A 57 0.84 5.50 15.78
C ASP A 57 0.24 4.09 15.77
N SER A 58 1.00 3.06 16.17
CA SER A 58 0.52 1.67 16.17
C SER A 58 -0.64 1.46 17.13
N SER A 59 -0.80 2.31 18.15
CA SER A 59 -1.96 2.30 19.05
C SER A 59 -3.27 2.62 18.33
N ASP A 60 -3.21 3.34 17.19
CA ASP A 60 -4.38 3.67 16.37
C ASP A 60 -4.73 2.57 15.34
N ARG A 61 -4.00 1.43 15.31
CA ARG A 61 -4.25 0.33 14.36
C ARG A 61 -5.69 -0.20 14.38
N SER A 62 -6.38 -0.11 15.52
CA SER A 62 -7.78 -0.53 15.63
C SER A 62 -8.70 0.23 14.67
N GLU A 63 -8.38 1.47 14.31
CA GLU A 63 -9.21 2.26 13.38
C GLU A 63 -9.16 1.70 11.95
N TRP A 64 -8.02 1.19 11.49
CA TRP A 64 -7.91 0.50 10.19
C TRP A 64 -8.37 -0.96 10.22
N ALA A 65 -8.37 -1.60 11.38
CA ALA A 65 -8.97 -2.92 11.55
C ALA A 65 -10.51 -2.85 11.40
N VAL A 66 -11.13 -1.70 11.67
CA VAL A 66 -12.59 -1.49 11.60
C VAL A 66 -13.12 -1.32 10.17
N GLU A 67 -12.27 -1.02 9.17
CA GLU A 67 -12.65 -1.10 7.75
C GLU A 67 -12.77 -2.54 7.23
N GLN A 68 -12.45 -3.54 8.05
CA GLN A 68 -12.88 -4.91 7.82
C GLN A 68 -14.33 -5.01 8.31
N GLU A 69 -15.28 -4.57 7.49
CA GLU A 69 -16.67 -4.98 7.72
C GLU A 69 -16.71 -6.50 7.64
N GLY A 70 -16.72 -7.14 8.81
CA GLY A 70 -16.95 -8.56 8.92
C GLY A 70 -18.32 -8.85 8.33
N PHE A 71 -18.43 -9.94 7.57
CA PHE A 71 -19.71 -10.45 7.15
C PHE A 71 -20.08 -11.61 8.06
N SER A 72 -21.30 -11.57 8.60
CA SER A 72 -21.88 -12.72 9.31
C SER A 72 -22.70 -13.56 8.34
N TRP A 73 -22.59 -14.87 8.46
CA TRP A 73 -23.37 -15.81 7.67
C TRP A 73 -24.77 -15.96 8.30
N ASN A 74 -25.83 -15.81 7.51
CA ASN A 74 -27.20 -16.07 7.95
C ASN A 74 -27.63 -17.47 7.49
N GLU A 75 -27.90 -18.37 8.43
CA GLU A 75 -28.34 -19.73 8.09
C GLU A 75 -29.71 -19.76 7.40
N GLY A 76 -30.56 -18.75 7.66
CA GLY A 76 -31.94 -18.72 7.17
C GLY A 76 -32.09 -18.38 5.68
N ASP A 77 -31.25 -17.51 5.12
CA ASP A 77 -31.35 -17.06 3.72
C ASP A 77 -30.08 -17.36 2.89
N GLY A 78 -29.07 -17.98 3.50
CA GLY A 78 -27.81 -18.33 2.84
C GLY A 78 -26.96 -17.12 2.44
N SER A 79 -27.23 -15.94 2.99
CA SER A 79 -26.55 -14.70 2.62
C SER A 79 -25.53 -14.21 3.66
N TYR A 80 -24.53 -13.48 3.18
CA TYR A 80 -23.57 -12.75 4.02
C TYR A 80 -24.08 -11.32 4.23
N LYS A 81 -24.25 -10.90 5.50
CA LYS A 81 -24.64 -9.52 5.84
C LYS A 81 -23.51 -8.80 6.58
N PRO A 82 -23.23 -7.53 6.23
CA PRO A 82 -22.25 -6.72 6.95
C PRO A 82 -22.68 -6.49 8.40
N PHE A 83 -21.72 -6.41 9.32
CA PHE A 83 -22.00 -6.08 10.73
C PHE A 83 -22.65 -4.70 10.84
N GLY A 84 -23.95 -4.67 11.14
CA GLY A 84 -24.71 -3.44 11.36
C GLY A 84 -24.36 -2.77 12.70
N GLY A 85 -23.27 -2.01 12.74
CA GLY A 85 -22.91 -1.16 13.87
C GLY A 85 -23.05 0.32 13.52
N LYS A 86 -24.16 0.96 13.92
CA LYS A 86 -24.24 2.44 13.91
C LYS A 86 -23.20 3.00 14.88
N LYS A 87 -22.17 3.70 14.39
CA LYS A 87 -21.34 4.57 15.23
C LYS A 87 -21.89 5.99 15.22
N THR A 88 -22.31 6.45 16.39
CA THR A 88 -22.55 7.87 16.69
C THR A 88 -21.23 8.63 16.57
N ARG A 89 -21.26 9.67 15.73
CA ARG A 89 -20.16 10.58 15.44
C ARG A 89 -20.02 11.58 16.60
N ASP A 90 -19.14 11.32 17.55
CA ASP A 90 -18.66 12.37 18.45
C ASP A 90 -17.36 12.96 17.88
N GLU A 91 -17.55 14.12 17.26
CA GLU A 91 -16.52 15.02 16.79
C GLU A 91 -15.84 15.75 17.96
N LYS A 92 -14.54 16.01 17.79
CA LYS A 92 -13.67 16.96 18.52
C LYS A 92 -12.86 16.36 19.67
N LYS A 93 -11.61 16.00 19.34
CA LYS A 93 -10.42 16.54 20.02
C LYS A 93 -9.27 16.67 19.01
N LYS A 94 -9.11 17.88 18.47
CA LYS A 94 -7.84 18.33 17.88
C LYS A 94 -6.87 18.57 19.03
N THR A 95 -6.17 17.55 19.47
CA THR A 95 -4.99 17.68 20.33
C THR A 95 -3.77 17.41 19.47
N HIS A 96 -2.77 18.27 19.59
CA HIS A 96 -1.48 18.15 18.92
C HIS A 96 -0.99 16.69 18.89
N PHE A 97 -1.01 16.09 17.71
CA PHE A 97 -0.61 14.70 17.51
C PHE A 97 0.91 14.65 17.44
N SER A 98 1.56 14.28 18.54
CA SER A 98 2.98 13.93 18.55
C SER A 98 3.10 12.43 18.28
N LEU A 99 3.34 12.06 17.02
CA LEU A 99 3.59 10.67 16.63
C LEU A 99 4.82 10.14 17.39
N SER A 100 4.65 9.10 18.21
CA SER A 100 5.80 8.36 18.75
C SER A 100 6.44 7.59 17.59
N VAL A 101 7.54 8.11 17.06
CA VAL A 101 8.23 7.53 15.89
C VAL A 101 8.64 6.07 16.11
N LYS A 102 8.80 5.63 17.37
CA LYS A 102 9.14 4.25 17.74
C LYS A 102 8.04 3.24 17.42
N ASP A 103 6.79 3.67 17.52
CA ASP A 103 5.62 2.80 17.40
C ASP A 103 4.83 3.10 16.12
N ALA A 104 5.42 3.82 15.17
CA ALA A 104 4.73 4.23 13.96
C ALA A 104 4.55 3.08 12.96
N VAL A 105 3.40 3.04 12.29
CA VAL A 105 3.10 2.12 11.18
C VAL A 105 2.67 2.89 9.96
N ALA A 106 3.07 2.44 8.78
CA ALA A 106 2.62 3.00 7.52
C ALA A 106 1.66 2.06 6.81
N ARG A 107 0.68 2.64 6.13
CA ARG A 107 -0.20 1.99 5.17
C ARG A 107 -0.13 2.69 3.84
N THR A 108 -0.09 1.90 2.77
CA THR A 108 -0.21 2.38 1.40
C THR A 108 -1.28 1.59 0.67
N ILE A 109 -1.94 2.24 -0.30
CA ILE A 109 -2.89 1.60 -1.19
C ILE A 109 -2.47 1.83 -2.63
N CYS A 110 -2.29 0.74 -3.37
CA CYS A 110 -2.12 0.76 -4.81
C CYS A 110 -3.37 0.23 -5.52
N GLU A 111 -3.74 0.81 -6.65
CA GLU A 111 -4.86 0.35 -7.48
C GLU A 111 -4.39 -0.13 -8.85
N ILE A 112 -5.06 -1.17 -9.36
CA ILE A 112 -4.87 -1.71 -10.71
C ILE A 112 -6.12 -2.50 -11.14
N ASP A 113 -6.41 -2.52 -12.43
CA ASP A 113 -7.49 -3.32 -13.00
C ASP A 113 -6.91 -4.57 -13.68
N VAL A 114 -7.51 -5.74 -13.46
CA VAL A 114 -7.02 -7.00 -14.07
C VAL A 114 -7.26 -6.99 -15.57
N THR A 115 -6.19 -7.04 -16.35
CA THR A 115 -6.22 -7.10 -17.81
C THR A 115 -5.92 -8.50 -18.33
N ARG A 116 -6.17 -8.73 -19.64
CA ARG A 116 -6.05 -10.05 -20.26
C ARG A 116 -4.65 -10.64 -20.18
N ASN A 117 -3.62 -9.81 -20.34
CA ASN A 117 -2.22 -10.22 -20.25
C ASN A 117 -1.77 -10.59 -18.83
N MET A 118 -2.53 -10.22 -17.79
CA MET A 118 -2.27 -10.63 -16.41
C MET A 118 -2.85 -12.01 -16.07
N CYS A 119 -3.68 -12.57 -16.95
CA CYS A 119 -4.43 -13.79 -16.67
C CYS A 119 -3.65 -15.06 -17.04
N ASN A 120 -3.88 -16.12 -16.29
CA ASN A 120 -3.47 -17.48 -16.63
C ASN A 120 -4.42 -18.12 -17.67
N ILE A 121 -4.18 -19.39 -18.00
CA ILE A 121 -5.01 -20.16 -18.95
C ILE A 121 -6.48 -20.30 -18.52
N TYR A 122 -6.79 -20.13 -17.24
CA TYR A 122 -8.15 -20.18 -16.69
C TYR A 122 -8.86 -18.81 -16.72
N GLY A 123 -8.25 -17.78 -17.31
CA GLY A 123 -8.85 -16.43 -17.38
C GLY A 123 -8.88 -15.70 -16.04
N THR A 124 -8.06 -16.14 -15.08
CA THR A 124 -7.93 -15.54 -13.74
C THR A 124 -6.53 -14.98 -13.54
N LEU A 125 -6.38 -13.99 -12.65
CA LEU A 125 -5.09 -13.35 -12.37
C LEU A 125 -4.02 -14.40 -12.07
N HIS A 126 -2.94 -14.38 -12.85
CA HIS A 126 -1.83 -15.29 -12.70
C HIS A 126 -1.15 -15.08 -11.34
N GLY A 127 -0.89 -16.17 -10.60
CA GLY A 127 -0.29 -16.09 -9.26
C GLY A 127 1.05 -15.36 -9.24
N GLY A 128 1.89 -15.57 -10.26
CA GLY A 128 3.14 -14.83 -10.45
C GLY A 128 2.96 -13.33 -10.74
N CYS A 129 1.86 -12.94 -11.42
CA CYS A 129 1.55 -11.53 -11.63
C CYS A 129 1.09 -10.89 -10.31
N ALA A 130 0.27 -11.60 -9.51
CA ALA A 130 -0.08 -11.15 -8.16
C ALA A 130 1.15 -11.00 -7.25
N ALA A 131 2.08 -11.96 -7.27
CA ALA A 131 3.34 -11.88 -6.53
C ALA A 131 4.19 -10.69 -6.97
N TYR A 132 4.33 -10.47 -8.29
CA TYR A 132 5.02 -9.30 -8.83
C TYR A 132 4.42 -7.99 -8.34
N MET A 133 3.10 -7.86 -8.27
CA MET A 133 2.46 -6.61 -7.79
C MET A 133 2.66 -6.40 -6.29
N ILE A 134 2.58 -7.47 -5.49
CA ILE A 134 2.73 -7.41 -4.03
C ILE A 134 4.12 -6.90 -3.65
N ASP A 135 5.17 -7.31 -4.37
CA ASP A 135 6.56 -6.95 -4.10
C ASP A 135 6.79 -5.41 -3.98
N PRO A 136 6.61 -4.58 -5.03
CA PRO A 136 6.79 -3.14 -4.94
C PRO A 136 5.73 -2.47 -4.08
N CYS A 137 4.49 -2.99 -4.05
CA CYS A 137 3.42 -2.41 -3.22
C CYS A 137 3.71 -2.55 -1.73
N SER A 138 4.28 -3.66 -1.28
CA SER A 138 4.67 -3.85 0.11
C SER A 138 5.84 -2.95 0.51
N VAL A 139 6.82 -2.77 -0.39
CA VAL A 139 7.97 -1.87 -0.20
C VAL A 139 7.54 -0.41 -0.12
N SER A 140 6.48 0.00 -0.83
CA SER A 140 5.96 1.37 -0.74
C SER A 140 5.58 1.77 0.70
N ALA A 141 5.04 0.85 1.50
CA ALA A 141 4.74 1.10 2.91
C ALA A 141 6.02 1.22 3.75
N LEU A 142 7.03 0.38 3.51
CA LEU A 142 8.32 0.46 4.19
C LEU A 142 9.04 1.79 3.88
N VAL A 143 9.01 2.23 2.62
CA VAL A 143 9.56 3.52 2.20
C VAL A 143 8.80 4.68 2.87
N ALA A 144 7.47 4.63 2.90
CA ALA A 144 6.66 5.65 3.56
C ALA A 144 7.01 5.81 5.05
N LEU A 145 7.14 4.70 5.78
CA LEU A 145 7.54 4.73 7.18
C LEU A 145 8.99 5.21 7.34
N GLY A 146 9.91 4.70 6.53
CA GLY A 146 11.32 5.10 6.56
C GLY A 146 11.52 6.60 6.36
N MET A 147 10.78 7.21 5.44
CA MET A 147 10.81 8.67 5.23
C MET A 147 10.41 9.46 6.47
N VAL A 148 9.38 9.02 7.21
CA VAL A 148 8.95 9.69 8.45
C VAL A 148 9.98 9.46 9.57
N MET A 149 10.56 8.27 9.64
CA MET A 149 11.59 7.93 10.63
C MET A 149 12.99 8.48 10.30
N GLY A 150 13.18 9.06 9.12
CA GLY A 150 14.49 9.53 8.65
C GLY A 150 15.49 8.41 8.35
N ILE A 151 15.02 7.18 8.12
CA ILE A 151 15.84 6.03 7.75
C ILE A 151 15.50 5.56 6.33
N ASP A 152 16.48 5.08 5.60
CA ASP A 152 16.23 4.47 4.29
C ASP A 152 15.29 3.28 4.46
N GLY A 153 14.10 3.29 3.84
CA GLY A 153 13.10 2.21 3.87
C GLY A 153 13.23 1.18 2.74
N THR A 154 14.20 1.35 1.83
CA THR A 154 14.45 0.45 0.70
C THR A 154 15.21 -0.82 1.10
N GLY A 155 15.19 -1.82 0.25
CA GLY A 155 15.91 -3.07 0.49
C GLY A 155 15.71 -4.06 -0.65
N VAL A 156 16.35 -5.22 -0.54
CA VAL A 156 16.16 -6.34 -1.46
C VAL A 156 15.25 -7.38 -0.84
N SER A 157 14.35 -7.95 -1.64
CA SER A 157 13.42 -8.99 -1.22
C SER A 157 14.17 -10.21 -0.70
N GLN A 158 13.88 -10.61 0.54
CA GLN A 158 14.49 -11.77 1.20
C GLN A 158 13.54 -12.96 1.20
N SER A 159 12.29 -12.75 1.59
CA SER A 159 11.27 -13.81 1.67
C SER A 159 9.88 -13.23 1.44
N MET A 160 9.05 -13.91 0.67
CA MET A 160 7.66 -13.53 0.47
C MET A 160 6.77 -14.77 0.65
N MET A 161 5.93 -14.75 1.67
CA MET A 161 4.91 -15.76 1.92
C MET A 161 3.58 -15.25 1.39
N ILE A 162 2.96 -15.99 0.48
CA ILE A 162 1.71 -15.62 -0.20
C ILE A 162 0.67 -16.73 0.02
N GLN A 163 -0.56 -16.33 0.32
CA GLN A 163 -1.73 -17.20 0.40
C GLN A 163 -2.79 -16.72 -0.58
N TRP A 164 -3.28 -17.63 -1.43
CA TRP A 164 -4.33 -17.38 -2.41
C TRP A 164 -5.66 -17.87 -1.85
N HIS A 165 -6.59 -16.95 -1.62
CA HIS A 165 -7.89 -17.23 -1.01
C HIS A 165 -8.97 -17.46 -2.06
N LYS A 166 -8.96 -16.65 -3.12
CA LYS A 166 -9.96 -16.67 -4.20
C LYS A 166 -9.34 -16.26 -5.54
N PRO A 167 -9.85 -16.73 -6.68
CA PRO A 167 -9.42 -16.26 -7.99
C PRO A 167 -10.00 -14.87 -8.30
N ALA A 168 -9.16 -13.95 -8.78
CA ALA A 168 -9.61 -12.67 -9.35
C ALA A 168 -9.77 -12.83 -10.87
N THR A 169 -10.95 -12.54 -11.42
CA THR A 169 -11.23 -12.70 -12.86
C THR A 169 -10.81 -11.47 -13.66
N LEU A 170 -10.70 -11.62 -14.98
CA LEU A 170 -10.53 -10.50 -15.91
C LEU A 170 -11.52 -9.36 -15.60
N GLY A 171 -11.04 -8.11 -15.60
CA GLY A 171 -11.85 -6.91 -15.32
C GLY A 171 -12.06 -6.60 -13.85
N THR A 172 -11.64 -7.47 -12.93
CA THR A 172 -11.70 -7.17 -11.48
C THR A 172 -10.89 -5.91 -11.18
N LYS A 173 -11.48 -4.98 -10.42
CA LYS A 173 -10.81 -3.74 -9.99
C LYS A 173 -10.15 -4.00 -8.64
N LEU A 174 -8.83 -3.99 -8.58
CA LEU A 174 -8.07 -4.42 -7.42
C LEU A 174 -7.46 -3.23 -6.66
N LYS A 175 -7.45 -3.34 -5.33
CA LYS A 175 -6.64 -2.54 -4.42
C LYS A 175 -5.67 -3.44 -3.66
N ILE A 176 -4.41 -3.02 -3.58
CA ILE A 176 -3.36 -3.67 -2.81
C ILE A 176 -3.12 -2.80 -1.59
N ILE A 177 -3.53 -3.28 -0.42
CA ILE A 177 -3.34 -2.58 0.86
C ILE A 177 -2.09 -3.16 1.49
N SER A 178 -1.06 -2.34 1.68
CA SER A 178 0.19 -2.75 2.31
C SER A 178 0.38 -2.03 3.62
N THR A 179 0.74 -2.76 4.69
CA THR A 179 0.96 -2.21 6.03
C THR A 179 2.29 -2.68 6.58
N THR A 180 3.08 -1.79 7.16
CA THR A 180 4.35 -2.15 7.80
C THR A 180 4.13 -3.00 9.04
N VAL A 181 4.96 -4.02 9.22
CA VAL A 181 5.02 -4.85 10.43
C VAL A 181 6.23 -4.47 11.27
N CYS A 182 7.40 -4.40 10.64
CA CYS A 182 8.64 -4.05 11.30
C CYS A 182 9.51 -3.26 10.33
N LEU A 183 10.06 -2.14 10.80
CA LEU A 183 11.03 -1.31 10.09
C LEU A 183 12.19 -0.99 11.03
N ASP A 184 12.75 -2.02 11.66
CA ASP A 184 13.91 -1.92 12.54
C ASP A 184 14.99 -2.92 12.11
N GLY A 185 16.25 -2.59 12.38
CA GLY A 185 17.41 -3.42 12.04
C GLY A 185 17.58 -3.68 10.53
N HIS A 186 18.11 -4.86 10.21
CA HIS A 186 18.43 -5.26 8.83
C HIS A 186 17.24 -5.85 8.08
N ILE A 187 16.36 -6.56 8.77
CA ILE A 187 15.20 -7.24 8.18
C ILE A 187 13.96 -6.40 8.43
N ARG A 188 13.25 -6.08 7.36
CA ARG A 188 12.04 -5.28 7.39
C ARG A 188 10.90 -6.13 6.87
N THR A 189 9.69 -5.85 7.31
CA THR A 189 8.55 -6.69 6.95
C THR A 189 7.31 -5.84 6.76
N ALA A 190 6.56 -6.13 5.71
CA ALA A 190 5.24 -5.60 5.46
C ALA A 190 4.26 -6.73 5.18
N ARG A 191 2.99 -6.50 5.52
CA ARG A 191 1.86 -7.34 5.10
C ARG A 191 1.14 -6.65 3.96
N SER A 192 0.64 -7.44 3.03
CA SER A 192 -0.16 -6.94 1.91
C SER A 192 -1.41 -7.77 1.70
N GLU A 193 -2.49 -7.11 1.33
CA GLU A 193 -3.77 -7.72 0.99
C GLU A 193 -4.22 -7.21 -0.38
N LEU A 194 -4.47 -8.14 -1.30
CA LEU A 194 -5.07 -7.87 -2.60
C LEU A 194 -6.59 -8.06 -2.49
N ARG A 195 -7.33 -6.97 -2.64
CA ARG A 195 -8.79 -6.95 -2.48
C ARG A 195 -9.51 -6.35 -3.66
N ASP A 196 -10.77 -6.70 -3.83
CA ASP A 196 -11.69 -6.01 -4.74
C ASP A 196 -11.96 -4.56 -4.24
N ARG A 197 -12.00 -3.60 -5.16
CA ARG A 197 -12.26 -2.18 -4.85
C ARG A 197 -13.71 -1.87 -4.53
N VAL A 198 -14.64 -2.66 -5.06
CA VAL A 198 -16.10 -2.47 -4.93
C VAL A 198 -16.65 -3.23 -3.73
N ASN A 199 -16.37 -4.53 -3.63
CA ASN A 199 -16.97 -5.41 -2.61
C ASN A 199 -16.00 -5.85 -1.52
N ASN A 200 -14.74 -5.39 -1.55
CA ASN A 200 -13.71 -5.67 -0.55
C ASN A 200 -13.32 -7.15 -0.37
N THR A 201 -13.70 -8.03 -1.32
CA THR A 201 -13.34 -9.46 -1.30
C THR A 201 -11.83 -9.64 -1.26
N LEU A 202 -11.33 -10.46 -0.33
CA LEU A 202 -9.92 -10.83 -0.24
C LEU A 202 -9.57 -11.92 -1.25
N TYR A 203 -8.62 -11.63 -2.14
CA TYR A 203 -8.11 -12.58 -3.13
C TYR A 203 -6.78 -13.18 -2.69
N VAL A 204 -5.86 -12.34 -2.19
CA VAL A 204 -4.50 -12.75 -1.82
C VAL A 204 -4.10 -12.02 -0.54
N SER A 205 -3.46 -12.72 0.38
CA SER A 205 -2.74 -12.11 1.50
C SER A 205 -1.27 -12.50 1.46
N ALA A 206 -0.39 -11.60 1.86
CA ALA A 206 1.04 -11.85 1.84
C ALA A 206 1.77 -11.20 3.02
N THR A 207 2.90 -11.79 3.39
CA THR A 207 3.92 -11.18 4.24
C THR A 207 5.22 -11.17 3.44
N HIS A 208 5.80 -9.98 3.25
CA HIS A 208 7.02 -9.79 2.49
C HIS A 208 8.10 -9.20 3.42
N SER A 209 9.24 -9.88 3.52
CA SER A 209 10.43 -9.37 4.19
C SER A 209 11.50 -8.93 3.18
N THR A 210 12.13 -7.79 3.49
CA THR A 210 13.27 -7.25 2.75
C THR A 210 14.47 -7.11 3.67
N ILE A 211 15.68 -7.14 3.10
CA ILE A 211 16.91 -6.88 3.83
C ILE A 211 17.62 -5.66 3.23
N ASN A 212 18.16 -4.81 4.10
CA ASN A 212 19.07 -3.74 3.70
C ASN A 212 20.52 -4.13 4.07
N LYS A 213 21.40 -4.21 3.07
CA LYS A 213 22.81 -4.61 3.23
C LYS A 213 23.65 -3.55 3.94
N SER A 214 23.22 -2.31 3.92
CA SER A 214 23.91 -1.20 4.57
C SER A 214 23.31 -0.97 5.97
N PRO A 215 24.12 -0.65 7.01
CA PRO A 215 23.58 -0.17 8.26
C PRO A 215 22.67 1.05 7.99
N PRO A 216 21.61 1.28 8.78
CA PRO A 216 20.66 2.36 8.54
C PRO A 216 21.40 3.70 8.53
N SER A 217 21.73 4.18 7.33
CA SER A 217 22.26 5.51 7.14
C SER A 217 21.07 6.46 7.28
N ARG A 218 21.20 7.48 8.15
CA ARG A 218 20.22 8.56 8.21
C ARG A 218 20.08 9.12 6.81
N MET A 219 18.85 9.22 6.31
CA MET A 219 18.61 9.94 5.06
C MET A 219 19.20 11.35 5.23
N LYS A 220 20.10 11.76 4.34
CA LYS A 220 20.58 13.15 4.32
C LYS A 220 19.36 14.03 4.05
N VAL A 221 18.85 14.68 5.09
CA VAL A 221 17.93 15.80 4.95
C VAL A 221 18.74 16.89 4.26
N GLU A 222 18.48 17.17 2.99
CA GLU A 222 19.03 18.36 2.36
C GLU A 222 18.44 19.57 3.08
N SER A 223 19.19 20.10 4.03
CA SER A 223 19.00 21.43 4.57
C SER A 223 19.37 22.43 3.50
N LYS A 224 18.39 23.03 2.84
CA LYS A 224 18.61 24.32 2.18
C LYS A 224 17.61 25.33 2.72
N LEU A 225 18.20 26.30 3.43
CA LEU A 225 17.71 27.64 3.74
C LEU A 225 17.18 28.34 2.48
#